data_AF-A0A385FY02-F1
#
_entry.id   AF-A0A385FY02-F1
#
_cell.length_a   1.000
_cell.length_b   1.000
_cell.length_c   1.000
_cell.angle_alpha   90.00
_cell.angle_beta   90.00
_cell.angle_gamma   90.00
#
_symmetry.space_group_name_H-M   'P 1'
#
loop_
_entity.id
_entity.type
_entity.pdbx_description
1 polymer ?
#
loop_
_entity_poly.entity_id
_entity_poly.type
_entity_poly.pdbx_seq_one_letter_code
_entity_poly.pdbx_strand_id
1 'polypeptide(L)'
;MSISARTFNEWLATTGLPDGASQLSKLLGMKRTTLHNQRIRGRVAVPTIIAAARAAQMNPLDVLGTFEPYAALGQERAPVTDAELLSQVSYVDALVHLLSRIRSDFAQALGVVPMEAIPIDDSVRNWLDAIDPGGIRQHISEHGGIAPSNLSAQLAENRLDPELSIIASHFAGVSSASGLVVSGLVTEQEAGWPIYGRVNVLSELGDVELIDLVADRLEFLRRHTKKQVDAEKAAANFLETLG
;
A
#
# COMPACT_ATOMS: atom_id res chain seq x y z
N MET A 1 -1.70 11.83 -9.43
CA MET A 1 -0.27 11.47 -9.23
C MET A 1 0.61 11.69 -10.44
N SER A 2 1.48 12.69 -10.41
CA SER A 2 2.64 12.74 -11.32
C SER A 2 3.50 13.94 -11.03
N ILE A 3 4.77 13.85 -11.36
CA ILE A 3 5.71 14.95 -11.27
C ILE A 3 5.92 15.56 -12.65
N SER A 4 6.26 16.84 -12.69
CA SER A 4 6.73 17.51 -13.89
C SER A 4 7.82 16.69 -14.59
N ALA A 5 7.64 16.43 -15.89
CA ALA A 5 8.66 15.75 -16.68
C ALA A 5 9.97 16.52 -16.72
N ARG A 6 9.93 17.85 -16.61
CA ARG A 6 11.12 18.69 -16.52
C ARG A 6 11.92 18.36 -15.26
N THR A 7 11.29 18.42 -14.10
CA THR A 7 11.96 18.17 -12.82
C THR A 7 12.46 16.72 -12.73
N PHE A 8 11.69 15.77 -13.27
CA PHE A 8 12.13 14.39 -13.41
C PHE A 8 13.39 14.26 -14.29
N ASN A 9 13.45 14.95 -15.44
CA ASN A 9 14.63 14.91 -16.31
C ASN A 9 15.85 15.60 -15.67
N GLU A 10 15.64 16.70 -14.95
CA GLU A 10 16.69 17.39 -14.20
C GLU A 10 17.29 16.47 -13.12
N TRP A 11 16.45 15.74 -12.38
CA TRP A 11 16.90 14.71 -11.45
C TRP A 11 17.60 13.55 -12.17
N LEU A 12 17.03 13.02 -13.27
CA LEU A 12 17.61 11.89 -14.01
C LEU A 12 19.05 12.17 -14.46
N ALA A 13 19.33 13.39 -14.91
CA ALA A 13 20.66 13.82 -15.34
C ALA A 13 21.74 13.74 -14.23
N THR A 14 21.36 13.68 -12.95
CA THR A 14 22.30 13.55 -11.82
C THR A 14 22.59 12.10 -11.43
N THR A 15 21.78 11.14 -11.91
CA THR A 15 21.83 9.73 -11.47
C THR A 15 22.76 8.85 -12.29
N GLY A 16 23.23 9.32 -13.45
CA GLY A 16 24.00 8.51 -14.40
C GLY A 16 23.16 7.46 -15.16
N LEU A 17 21.84 7.43 -14.96
CA LEU A 17 20.93 6.60 -15.73
C LEU A 17 20.82 7.07 -17.19
N PRO A 18 20.42 6.19 -18.13
CA PRO A 18 20.24 6.59 -19.52
C PRO A 18 19.12 7.64 -19.70
N ASP A 19 19.42 8.74 -20.37
CA ASP A 19 18.44 9.78 -20.70
C ASP A 19 17.46 9.38 -21.82
N GLY A 20 17.92 8.48 -22.69
CA GLY A 20 17.17 8.03 -23.86
C GLY A 20 15.96 7.18 -23.48
N ALA A 21 14.76 7.56 -23.93
CA ALA A 21 13.51 6.87 -23.59
C ALA A 21 13.52 5.36 -23.89
N SER A 22 14.25 4.93 -24.94
CA SER A 22 14.37 3.51 -25.28
C SER A 22 15.21 2.72 -24.27
N GLN A 23 16.37 3.26 -23.89
CA GLN A 23 17.27 2.58 -22.95
C GLN A 23 16.68 2.61 -21.54
N LEU A 24 16.14 3.76 -21.13
CA LEU A 24 15.51 3.92 -19.83
C LEU A 24 14.29 2.99 -19.69
N SER A 25 13.36 2.98 -20.65
CA SER A 25 12.17 2.11 -20.53
C SER A 25 12.52 0.62 -20.42
N LYS A 26 13.58 0.17 -21.12
CA LYS A 26 14.10 -1.20 -21.00
C LYS A 26 14.65 -1.46 -19.60
N LEU A 27 15.44 -0.53 -19.05
CA LEU A 27 15.99 -0.64 -17.70
C LEU A 27 14.88 -0.68 -16.64
N LEU A 28 13.83 0.14 -16.80
CA LEU A 28 12.71 0.23 -15.87
C LEU A 28 11.67 -0.90 -16.04
N GLY A 29 11.86 -1.81 -16.99
CA GLY A 29 10.91 -2.91 -17.24
C GLY A 29 9.54 -2.45 -17.74
N MET A 30 9.44 -1.30 -18.42
CA MET A 30 8.17 -0.73 -18.89
C MET A 30 8.12 -0.51 -20.40
N LYS A 31 6.91 -0.34 -20.95
CA LYS A 31 6.73 -0.05 -22.38
C LYS A 31 7.34 1.30 -22.72
N ARG A 32 8.19 1.34 -23.76
CA ARG A 32 8.80 2.57 -24.30
C ARG A 32 7.77 3.67 -24.57
N THR A 33 6.62 3.30 -25.14
CA THR A 33 5.53 4.23 -25.45
C THR A 33 4.94 4.87 -24.20
N THR A 34 4.83 4.13 -23.10
CA THR A 34 4.34 4.67 -21.81
C THR A 34 5.26 5.77 -21.30
N LEU A 35 6.56 5.50 -21.20
CA LEU A 35 7.54 6.48 -20.73
C LEU A 35 7.63 7.70 -21.65
N HIS A 36 7.64 7.46 -22.97
CA HIS A 36 7.64 8.54 -23.95
C HIS A 36 6.41 9.46 -23.84
N ASN A 37 5.22 8.87 -23.72
CA ASN A 37 3.97 9.62 -23.58
C ASN A 37 3.92 10.41 -22.27
N GLN A 38 4.40 9.84 -21.16
CA GLN A 38 4.53 10.56 -19.89
C GLN A 38 5.41 11.81 -20.04
N ARG A 39 6.60 11.66 -20.66
CA ARG A 39 7.53 12.77 -20.86
C ARG A 39 6.97 13.86 -21.79
N ILE A 40 6.36 13.47 -22.93
CA ILE A 40 5.76 14.44 -23.88
C ILE A 40 4.58 15.17 -23.25
N ARG A 41 3.75 14.49 -22.46
CA ARG A 41 2.62 15.11 -21.75
C ARG A 41 3.06 15.97 -20.56
N GLY A 42 4.37 16.09 -20.33
CA GLY A 42 4.92 16.90 -19.25
C GLY A 42 4.71 16.31 -17.85
N ARG A 43 4.23 15.06 -17.72
CA ARG A 43 3.84 14.45 -16.45
C ARG A 43 4.32 13.00 -16.35
N VAL A 44 5.18 12.73 -15.38
CA VAL A 44 5.77 11.42 -15.10
C VAL A 44 5.09 10.80 -13.88
N ALA A 45 4.57 9.58 -14.03
CA ALA A 45 3.83 8.92 -12.96
C ALA A 45 4.78 8.49 -11.82
N VAL A 46 4.29 8.55 -10.57
CA VAL A 46 5.07 8.17 -9.38
C VAL A 46 5.69 6.76 -9.49
N PRO A 47 4.99 5.70 -9.97
CA PRO A 47 5.60 4.39 -10.16
C PRO A 47 6.83 4.39 -11.09
N THR A 48 6.86 5.28 -12.09
CA THR A 48 8.03 5.44 -12.98
C THR A 48 9.24 5.97 -12.23
N ILE A 49 9.01 6.91 -11.31
CA ILE A 49 10.07 7.55 -10.51
C ILE A 49 10.62 6.55 -9.49
N ILE A 50 9.74 5.79 -8.85
CA ILE A 50 10.12 4.68 -7.95
C ILE A 50 10.97 3.65 -8.69
N ALA A 51 10.55 3.23 -9.89
CA ALA A 51 11.33 2.30 -10.69
C ALA A 51 12.71 2.87 -11.06
N ALA A 52 12.78 4.16 -11.40
CA ALA A 52 14.05 4.83 -11.70
C ALA A 52 14.95 4.95 -10.47
N ALA A 53 14.41 5.27 -9.30
CA ALA A 53 15.16 5.32 -8.05
C ALA A 53 15.80 3.95 -7.74
N ARG A 54 15.02 2.87 -7.83
CA ARG A 54 15.53 1.50 -7.67
C ARG A 54 16.62 1.14 -8.67
N ALA A 55 16.46 1.53 -9.93
CA ALA A 55 17.46 1.31 -10.98
C ALA A 55 18.77 2.09 -10.71
N ALA A 56 18.68 3.25 -10.06
CA ALA A 56 19.82 4.02 -9.57
C ALA A 56 20.35 3.55 -8.21
N GLN A 57 19.81 2.47 -7.64
CA GLN A 57 20.14 1.97 -6.29
C GLN A 57 19.93 3.01 -5.18
N MET A 58 18.96 3.90 -5.36
CA MET A 58 18.55 4.91 -4.38
C MET A 58 17.26 4.49 -3.70
N ASN A 59 17.08 4.88 -2.44
CA ASN A 59 15.80 4.67 -1.75
C ASN A 59 14.69 5.51 -2.46
N PRO A 60 13.57 4.91 -2.89
CA PRO A 60 12.52 5.62 -3.59
C PRO A 60 11.88 6.77 -2.80
N LEU A 61 11.79 6.64 -1.48
CA LEU A 61 11.19 7.68 -0.63
C LEU A 61 12.09 8.91 -0.54
N ASP A 62 13.40 8.72 -0.42
CA ASP A 62 14.37 9.83 -0.42
C ASP A 62 14.31 10.58 -1.76
N VAL A 63 14.24 9.85 -2.88
CA VAL A 63 14.10 10.43 -4.21
C VAL A 63 12.77 11.16 -4.37
N LEU A 64 11.64 10.54 -3.98
CA LEU A 64 10.34 11.20 -4.04
C LEU A 64 10.32 12.48 -3.19
N GLY A 65 10.96 12.44 -2.03
CA GLY A 65 11.12 13.59 -1.13
C GLY A 65 11.85 14.79 -1.73
N THR A 66 12.59 14.62 -2.84
CA THR A 66 13.22 15.76 -3.54
C THR A 66 12.24 16.59 -4.37
N PHE A 67 11.03 16.08 -4.60
CA PHE A 67 10.00 16.75 -5.38
C PHE A 67 8.95 17.36 -4.45
N GLU A 68 8.61 18.63 -4.70
CA GLU A 68 7.78 19.44 -3.80
C GLU A 68 6.48 18.76 -3.31
N PRO A 69 5.66 18.10 -4.17
CA PRO A 69 4.40 17.50 -3.71
C PRO A 69 4.59 16.35 -2.72
N TYR A 70 5.80 15.81 -2.67
CA TYR A 70 6.16 14.62 -1.91
C TYR A 70 7.25 14.90 -0.89
N ALA A 71 7.57 16.17 -0.61
CA ALA A 71 8.66 16.58 0.27
C ALA A 71 8.60 15.92 1.66
N ALA A 72 7.39 15.65 2.17
CA ALA A 72 7.17 14.92 3.42
C ALA A 72 7.80 13.52 3.46
N LEU A 73 7.99 12.86 2.31
CA LEU A 73 8.59 11.51 2.21
C LEU A 73 10.11 11.50 2.40
N GLY A 74 10.77 12.64 2.19
CA GLY A 74 12.21 12.82 2.34
C GLY A 74 12.64 13.31 3.74
N GLN A 75 11.69 13.51 4.64
CA GLN A 75 11.96 13.89 6.02
C GLN A 75 12.33 12.67 6.89
N GLU A 76 12.81 12.92 8.10
CA GLU A 76 13.01 11.85 9.09
C GLU A 76 11.70 11.10 9.30
N ARG A 77 11.75 9.78 9.16
CA ARG A 77 10.57 8.93 9.21
C ARG A 77 10.23 8.63 10.65
N ALA A 78 9.02 9.00 11.06
CA ALA A 78 8.47 8.49 12.31
C ALA A 78 8.48 6.94 12.28
N PRO A 79 8.76 6.28 13.41
CA PRO A 79 8.60 4.84 13.51
C PRO A 79 7.18 4.42 13.13
N VAL A 80 7.06 3.29 12.42
CA VAL A 80 5.76 2.67 12.15
C VAL A 80 5.14 2.24 13.48
N THR A 81 3.85 2.49 13.65
CA THR A 81 3.11 2.11 14.87
C THR A 81 2.69 0.64 14.83
N ASP A 82 2.42 0.07 16.00
CA ASP A 82 1.89 -1.30 16.13
C ASP A 82 0.54 -1.45 15.42
N ALA A 83 -0.31 -0.43 15.50
CA ALA A 83 -1.59 -0.39 14.80
C ALA A 83 -1.41 -0.48 13.27
N GLU A 84 -0.43 0.25 12.72
CA GLU A 84 -0.09 0.15 11.30
C GLU A 84 0.44 -1.23 10.92
N LEU A 85 1.30 -1.83 11.74
CA LEU A 85 1.82 -3.19 11.50
C LEU A 85 0.70 -4.24 11.53
N LEU A 86 -0.17 -4.20 12.55
CA LEU A 86 -1.30 -5.12 12.70
C LEU A 86 -2.33 -4.95 11.58
N SER A 87 -2.51 -3.73 11.05
CA SER A 87 -3.38 -3.48 9.90
C SER A 87 -2.97 -4.29 8.66
N GLN A 88 -1.70 -4.70 8.60
CA GLN A 88 -1.09 -5.45 7.50
C GLN A 88 -0.85 -6.94 7.81
N VAL A 89 -1.61 -7.47 8.77
CA VAL A 89 -1.69 -8.90 9.07
C VAL A 89 -2.95 -9.47 8.39
N SER A 90 -2.77 -10.45 7.51
CA SER A 90 -3.88 -11.12 6.81
C SER A 90 -4.69 -12.00 7.77
N TYR A 91 -5.88 -12.41 7.35
CA TYR A 91 -6.66 -13.39 8.13
C TYR A 91 -5.93 -14.74 8.24
N VAL A 92 -5.15 -15.13 7.22
CA VAL A 92 -4.36 -16.36 7.22
C VAL A 92 -3.26 -16.27 8.25
N ASP A 93 -2.48 -15.18 8.23
CA ASP A 93 -1.38 -14.96 9.17
C ASP A 93 -1.88 -14.92 10.61
N ALA A 94 -2.99 -14.23 10.87
CA ALA A 94 -3.61 -14.16 12.19
C ALA A 94 -4.08 -15.55 12.69
N LEU A 95 -4.71 -16.35 11.82
CA LEU A 95 -5.16 -17.70 12.15
C LEU A 95 -3.98 -18.65 12.40
N VAL A 96 -2.94 -18.61 11.56
CA VAL A 96 -1.73 -19.40 11.73
C VAL A 96 -1.10 -19.11 13.09
N HIS A 97 -1.02 -17.83 13.46
CA HIS A 97 -0.46 -17.42 14.74
C HIS A 97 -1.32 -17.90 15.93
N LEU A 98 -2.65 -17.70 15.87
CA LEU A 98 -3.58 -18.17 16.90
C LEU A 98 -3.52 -19.69 17.09
N LEU A 99 -3.58 -20.46 16.00
CA LEU A 99 -3.54 -21.93 16.07
C LEU A 99 -2.21 -22.44 16.64
N SER A 100 -1.10 -21.81 16.25
CA SER A 100 0.24 -22.14 16.76
C SER A 100 0.35 -21.86 18.26
N ARG A 101 -0.31 -20.81 18.76
CA ARG A 101 -0.33 -20.45 20.19
C ARG A 101 -1.20 -21.38 21.03
N ILE A 102 -2.34 -21.83 20.47
CA ILE A 102 -3.27 -22.72 21.18
C ILE A 102 -2.68 -24.13 21.34
N ARG A 103 -1.94 -24.63 20.34
CA ARG A 103 -1.49 -26.03 20.29
C ARG A 103 -0.10 -26.17 19.68
N SER A 104 0.83 -26.76 20.44
CA SER A 104 2.21 -26.97 20.01
C SER A 104 2.35 -27.96 18.83
N ASP A 105 1.43 -28.92 18.69
CA ASP A 105 1.40 -29.83 17.54
C ASP A 105 0.94 -29.11 16.25
N PHE A 106 0.05 -28.12 16.37
CA PHE A 106 -0.28 -27.23 15.25
C PHE A 106 0.90 -26.35 14.87
N ALA A 107 1.59 -25.76 15.84
CA ALA A 107 2.81 -24.99 15.58
C ALA A 107 3.86 -25.85 14.84
N GLN A 108 4.04 -27.10 15.24
CA GLN A 108 4.95 -28.02 14.56
C GLN A 108 4.51 -28.36 13.13
N ALA A 109 3.20 -28.59 12.92
CA ALA A 109 2.66 -28.96 11.62
C ALA A 109 2.68 -27.78 10.62
N LEU A 110 2.39 -26.57 11.08
CA LEU A 110 2.41 -25.35 10.26
C LEU A 110 3.85 -24.90 9.97
N GLY A 111 4.77 -25.09 10.93
CA GLY A 111 6.17 -24.70 10.80
C GLY A 111 6.35 -23.19 10.69
N VAL A 112 7.45 -22.77 10.06
CA VAL A 112 7.72 -21.35 9.81
C VAL A 112 6.99 -20.94 8.52
N VAL A 113 5.85 -20.29 8.67
CA VAL A 113 5.09 -19.72 7.55
C VAL A 113 5.52 -18.25 7.38
N PRO A 114 6.05 -17.85 6.21
CA PRO A 114 6.33 -16.45 5.95
C PRO A 114 5.02 -15.66 5.88
N MET A 115 5.03 -14.45 6.45
CA MET A 115 3.89 -13.53 6.37
C MET A 115 3.54 -13.23 4.92
N GLU A 116 2.25 -13.02 4.65
CA GLU A 116 1.80 -12.58 3.34
C GLU A 116 2.46 -11.26 2.94
N ALA A 117 2.84 -11.14 1.66
CA ALA A 117 3.45 -9.93 1.13
C ALA A 117 2.42 -8.80 1.04
N ILE A 118 2.85 -7.58 1.36
CA ILE A 118 2.02 -6.37 1.19
C ILE A 118 2.06 -5.95 -0.29
N PRO A 119 0.93 -5.54 -0.90
CA PRO A 119 -0.38 -5.34 -0.29
C PRO A 119 -1.18 -6.65 -0.15
N ILE A 120 -1.74 -6.86 1.04
CA ILE A 120 -2.79 -7.85 1.28
C ILE A 120 -4.15 -7.34 0.77
N ASP A 121 -5.15 -8.22 0.70
CA ASP A 121 -6.52 -7.79 0.39
C ASP A 121 -6.99 -6.71 1.37
N ASP A 122 -7.50 -5.60 0.81
CA ASP A 122 -7.97 -4.41 1.53
C ASP A 122 -6.94 -3.76 2.46
N SER A 123 -5.65 -4.01 2.22
CA SER A 123 -4.49 -3.40 2.85
C SER A 123 -4.64 -1.90 3.11
N VAL A 124 -5.07 -1.13 2.10
CA VAL A 124 -5.25 0.32 2.21
C VAL A 124 -6.40 0.68 3.16
N ARG A 125 -7.52 -0.06 3.09
CA ARG A 125 -8.68 0.21 3.96
C ARG A 125 -8.34 -0.10 5.41
N ASN A 126 -7.71 -1.25 5.66
CA ASN A 126 -7.28 -1.67 6.99
C ASN A 126 -6.32 -0.66 7.60
N TRP A 127 -5.37 -0.15 6.81
CA TRP A 127 -4.44 0.88 7.27
C TRP A 127 -5.18 2.17 7.65
N LEU A 128 -6.05 2.69 6.77
CA LEU A 128 -6.82 3.90 7.07
C LEU A 128 -7.68 3.75 8.34
N ASP A 129 -8.30 2.59 8.55
CA ASP A 129 -9.08 2.31 9.76
C ASP A 129 -8.20 2.25 11.02
N ALA A 130 -7.00 1.67 10.91
CA ALA A 130 -6.07 1.53 12.02
C ALA A 130 -5.45 2.86 12.47
N ILE A 131 -5.28 3.81 11.55
CA ILE A 131 -4.70 5.13 11.85
C ILE A 131 -5.74 6.23 12.07
N ASP A 132 -7.04 5.95 11.94
CA ASP A 132 -8.08 6.99 11.97
C ASP A 132 -8.21 7.60 13.38
N PRO A 133 -7.84 8.88 13.61
CA PRO A 133 -8.13 9.54 14.88
C PRO A 133 -9.62 9.96 14.99
N GLY A 134 -10.40 9.75 13.93
CA GLY A 134 -11.79 10.13 13.76
C GLY A 134 -11.97 10.96 12.49
N GLY A 135 -12.65 10.40 11.48
CA GLY A 135 -13.06 11.14 10.28
C GLY A 135 -11.99 11.26 9.20
N ILE A 136 -10.96 10.41 9.19
CA ILE A 136 -9.85 10.47 8.21
C ILE A 136 -10.32 10.47 6.76
N ARG A 137 -11.36 9.69 6.42
CA ARG A 137 -11.88 9.63 5.04
C ARG A 137 -12.53 10.94 4.58
N GLN A 138 -13.21 11.62 5.50
CA GLN A 138 -13.76 12.95 5.25
C GLN A 138 -12.61 13.95 5.06
N HIS A 139 -11.63 13.92 5.95
CA HIS A 139 -10.45 14.79 5.87
C HIS A 139 -9.69 14.62 4.55
N ILE A 140 -9.43 13.38 4.10
CA ILE A 140 -8.81 13.07 2.80
C ILE A 140 -9.63 13.64 1.65
N SER A 141 -10.96 13.49 1.69
CA SER A 141 -11.82 13.98 0.60
C SER A 141 -11.78 15.50 0.50
N GLU A 142 -11.86 16.19 1.64
CA GLU A 142 -11.85 17.65 1.74
C GLU A 142 -10.49 18.24 1.34
N HIS A 143 -9.39 17.72 1.88
CA HIS A 143 -8.05 18.27 1.69
C HIS A 143 -7.36 17.73 0.44
N GLY A 144 -7.76 16.55 -0.04
CA GLY A 144 -7.30 15.97 -1.30
C GLY A 144 -8.07 16.48 -2.52
N GLY A 145 -9.16 17.25 -2.32
CA GLY A 145 -9.97 17.79 -3.41
C GLY A 145 -10.65 16.72 -4.26
N ILE A 146 -10.97 15.56 -3.66
CA ILE A 146 -11.63 14.45 -4.35
C ILE A 146 -13.02 14.20 -3.76
N ALA A 147 -13.95 13.80 -4.63
CA ALA A 147 -15.26 13.37 -4.18
C ALA A 147 -15.15 12.08 -3.33
N PRO A 148 -15.97 11.90 -2.28
CA PRO A 148 -15.99 10.67 -1.48
C PRO A 148 -16.21 9.39 -2.30
N SER A 149 -16.94 9.49 -3.42
CA SER A 149 -17.15 8.38 -4.36
C SER A 149 -15.87 7.96 -5.07
N ASN A 150 -14.97 8.91 -5.40
CA ASN A 150 -13.67 8.62 -5.99
C ASN A 150 -12.75 7.96 -4.98
N LEU A 151 -12.73 8.44 -3.73
CA LEU A 151 -11.99 7.78 -2.64
C LEU A 151 -12.49 6.34 -2.47
N SER A 152 -13.81 6.16 -2.41
CA SER A 152 -14.43 4.83 -2.29
C SER A 152 -14.04 3.90 -3.43
N ALA A 153 -13.97 4.41 -4.67
CA ALA A 153 -13.52 3.63 -5.83
C ALA A 153 -12.05 3.22 -5.72
N GLN A 154 -11.15 4.12 -5.31
CA GLN A 154 -9.74 3.77 -5.08
C GLN A 154 -9.58 2.69 -4.01
N LEU A 155 -10.31 2.82 -2.89
CA LEU A 155 -10.30 1.82 -1.82
C LEU A 155 -10.87 0.48 -2.26
N ALA A 156 -11.84 0.45 -3.18
CA ALA A 156 -12.35 -0.79 -3.75
C ALA A 156 -11.32 -1.49 -4.65
N GLU A 157 -10.37 -0.75 -5.22
CA GLU A 157 -9.26 -1.27 -6.02
C GLU A 157 -7.99 -1.54 -5.20
N ASN A 158 -8.08 -1.44 -3.86
CA ASN A 158 -6.95 -1.54 -2.92
C ASN A 158 -5.79 -0.59 -3.27
N ARG A 159 -6.14 0.65 -3.61
CA ARG A 159 -5.18 1.70 -4.00
C ARG A 159 -5.44 2.98 -3.23
N LEU A 160 -4.38 3.76 -3.05
CA LEU A 160 -4.47 5.14 -2.62
C LEU A 160 -3.44 5.99 -3.36
N ASP A 161 -3.86 7.16 -3.82
CA ASP A 161 -2.93 8.15 -4.34
C ASP A 161 -1.87 8.53 -3.28
N PRO A 162 -0.56 8.58 -3.60
CA PRO A 162 0.48 9.00 -2.66
C PRO A 162 0.21 10.36 -2.01
N GLU A 163 -0.37 11.31 -2.73
CA GLU A 163 -0.71 12.63 -2.15
C GLU A 163 -1.80 12.46 -1.07
N LEU A 164 -2.81 11.64 -1.34
CA LEU A 164 -3.86 11.32 -0.37
C LEU A 164 -3.32 10.50 0.82
N SER A 165 -2.33 9.64 0.56
CA SER A 165 -1.63 8.88 1.60
C SER A 165 -0.85 9.79 2.54
N ILE A 166 -0.18 10.82 2.00
CA ILE A 166 0.52 11.83 2.81
C ILE A 166 -0.47 12.65 3.62
N ILE A 167 -1.59 13.09 3.01
CA ILE A 167 -2.66 13.82 3.72
C ILE A 167 -3.20 12.97 4.88
N ALA A 168 -3.51 11.70 4.63
CA ALA A 168 -3.99 10.77 5.66
C ALA A 168 -2.98 10.62 6.79
N SER A 169 -1.71 10.41 6.45
CA SER A 169 -0.63 10.21 7.43
C SER A 169 -0.42 11.45 8.30
N HIS A 170 -0.44 12.64 7.69
CA HIS A 170 -0.30 13.90 8.40
C HIS A 170 -1.46 14.13 9.37
N PHE A 171 -2.69 13.87 8.95
CA PHE A 171 -3.89 13.99 9.80
C PHE A 171 -3.85 13.02 10.99
N ALA A 172 -3.38 11.79 10.78
CA ALA A 172 -3.26 10.77 11.80
C ALA A 172 -2.00 10.90 12.69
N GLY A 173 -1.04 11.76 12.32
CA GLY A 173 0.23 11.89 13.03
C GLY A 173 1.16 10.69 12.90
N VAL A 174 1.05 9.93 11.79
CA VAL A 174 1.89 8.76 11.50
C VAL A 174 2.88 9.04 10.36
N SER A 175 3.79 8.09 10.11
CA SER A 175 4.77 8.20 9.04
C SER A 175 4.11 8.29 7.65
N SER A 176 4.53 9.27 6.84
CA SER A 176 4.05 9.42 5.46
C SER A 176 4.45 8.27 4.53
N ALA A 177 5.36 7.39 4.96
CA ALA A 177 5.83 6.25 4.19
C ALA A 177 4.82 5.08 4.14
N SER A 178 4.09 4.84 5.23
CA SER A 178 3.24 3.65 5.39
C SER A 178 2.15 3.56 4.32
N GLY A 179 1.52 4.68 3.95
CA GLY A 179 0.52 4.71 2.89
C GLY A 179 1.04 4.22 1.53
N LEU A 180 2.33 4.43 1.23
CA LEU A 180 2.96 3.92 0.01
C LEU A 180 3.29 2.42 0.12
N VAL A 181 3.57 1.91 1.33
CA VAL A 181 3.79 0.48 1.58
C VAL A 181 2.50 -0.29 1.35
N VAL A 182 1.40 0.13 1.99
CA VAL A 182 0.09 -0.54 1.93
C VAL A 182 -0.57 -0.41 0.56
N SER A 183 -0.14 0.57 -0.25
CA SER A 183 -0.54 0.68 -1.66
C SER A 183 0.35 -0.12 -2.62
N GLY A 184 1.36 -0.83 -2.12
CA GLY A 184 2.29 -1.64 -2.91
C GLY A 184 3.27 -0.84 -3.77
N LEU A 185 3.47 0.45 -3.49
CA LEU A 185 4.38 1.31 -4.25
C LEU A 185 5.83 1.15 -3.78
N VAL A 186 6.02 1.06 -2.47
CA VAL A 186 7.33 0.80 -1.85
C VAL A 186 7.26 -0.43 -0.94
N THR A 187 8.41 -1.03 -0.66
CA THR A 187 8.52 -2.16 0.25
C THR A 187 8.57 -1.70 1.71
N GLU A 188 8.29 -2.61 2.63
CA GLU A 188 8.45 -2.40 4.08
C GLU A 188 9.87 -1.90 4.42
N GLN A 189 10.88 -2.52 3.82
CA GLN A 189 12.29 -2.17 4.03
C GLN A 189 12.63 -0.77 3.48
N GLU A 190 12.12 -0.41 2.30
CA GLU A 190 12.31 0.94 1.73
C GLU A 190 11.67 2.02 2.63
N ALA A 191 10.56 1.69 3.31
CA ALA A 191 9.90 2.56 4.27
C ALA A 191 10.55 2.58 5.66
N GLY A 192 11.57 1.77 5.90
CA GLY A 192 12.25 1.68 7.20
C GLY A 192 11.42 0.95 8.27
N TRP A 193 10.46 0.12 7.87
CA TRP A 193 9.74 -0.73 8.83
C TRP A 193 10.71 -1.74 9.46
N PRO A 194 10.54 -2.07 10.75
CA PRO A 194 11.37 -3.08 11.41
C PRO A 194 11.31 -4.42 10.70
N ILE A 195 12.46 -5.08 10.57
CA ILE A 195 12.51 -6.47 10.11
C ILE A 195 11.73 -7.32 11.11
N TYR A 196 10.82 -8.15 10.62
CA TYR A 196 9.87 -8.93 11.43
C TYR A 196 8.87 -8.09 12.24
N GLY A 197 8.70 -6.78 11.95
CA GLY A 197 7.81 -5.91 12.72
C GLY A 197 6.39 -6.47 12.88
N ARG A 198 5.77 -6.93 11.79
CA ARG A 198 4.43 -7.55 11.84
C ARG A 198 4.38 -8.81 12.71
N VAL A 199 5.42 -9.65 12.65
CA VAL A 199 5.50 -10.89 13.43
C VAL A 199 5.68 -10.60 14.92
N ASN A 200 6.55 -9.63 15.24
CA ASN A 200 6.85 -9.25 16.61
C ASN A 200 5.61 -8.69 17.31
N VAL A 201 4.94 -7.72 16.69
CA VAL A 201 3.72 -7.12 17.26
C VAL A 201 2.62 -8.16 17.42
N LEU A 202 2.45 -9.07 16.44
CA LEU A 202 1.48 -10.17 16.55
C LEU A 202 1.80 -11.13 17.71
N SER A 203 3.08 -11.37 17.97
CA SER A 203 3.55 -12.23 19.07
C SER A 203 3.39 -11.58 20.44
N GLU A 204 3.41 -10.25 20.49
CA GLU A 204 3.28 -9.46 21.73
C GLU A 204 1.82 -9.29 22.17
N LEU A 205 0.84 -9.54 21.29
CA LEU A 205 -0.58 -9.48 21.64
C LEU A 205 -0.94 -10.45 22.76
N GLY A 206 -1.84 -10.00 23.65
CA GLY A 206 -2.53 -10.87 24.59
C GLY A 206 -3.47 -11.84 23.87
N ASP A 207 -3.86 -12.93 24.54
CA ASP A 207 -4.75 -13.94 23.94
C ASP A 207 -6.09 -13.33 23.49
N VAL A 208 -6.65 -12.41 24.29
CA VAL A 208 -7.91 -11.72 23.97
C VAL A 208 -7.75 -10.82 22.74
N GLU A 209 -6.69 -10.00 22.70
CA GLU A 209 -6.43 -9.10 21.57
C GLU A 209 -6.17 -9.87 20.27
N LEU A 210 -5.50 -11.01 20.35
CA LEU A 210 -5.28 -11.89 19.21
C LEU A 210 -6.60 -12.52 18.72
N ILE A 211 -7.48 -12.93 19.62
CA ILE A 211 -8.82 -13.43 19.28
C ILE A 211 -9.64 -12.33 18.60
N ASP A 212 -9.61 -11.10 19.14
CA ASP A 212 -10.32 -9.95 18.57
C ASP A 212 -9.80 -9.61 17.17
N LEU A 213 -8.47 -9.59 16.97
CA LEU A 213 -7.86 -9.42 15.65
C LEU A 213 -8.33 -10.49 14.66
N VAL A 214 -8.32 -11.76 15.06
CA VAL A 214 -8.80 -12.87 14.22
C VAL A 214 -10.28 -12.71 13.89
N ALA A 215 -11.11 -12.36 14.87
CA ALA A 215 -12.54 -12.14 14.67
C ALA A 215 -12.81 -11.01 13.67
N ASP A 216 -12.09 -9.88 13.79
CA ASP A 216 -12.20 -8.75 12.88
C ASP A 216 -11.80 -9.13 11.44
N ARG A 217 -10.70 -9.87 11.29
CA ARG A 217 -10.23 -10.35 9.97
C ARG A 217 -11.20 -11.35 9.35
N LEU A 218 -11.83 -12.22 10.14
CA LEU A 218 -12.85 -13.16 9.66
C LEU A 218 -14.16 -12.48 9.27
N GLU A 219 -14.64 -11.49 10.04
CA GLU A 219 -15.84 -10.73 9.68
C GLU A 219 -15.59 -9.91 8.40
N PHE A 220 -14.36 -9.43 8.20
CA PHE A 220 -13.94 -8.84 6.94
C PHE A 220 -14.06 -9.84 5.78
N LEU A 221 -13.41 -11.01 5.89
CA LEU A 221 -13.46 -12.08 4.88
C LEU A 221 -14.91 -12.50 4.55
N ARG A 222 -15.76 -12.60 5.57
CA ARG A 222 -17.19 -12.93 5.41
C ARG A 222 -17.92 -11.90 4.56
N ARG A 223 -17.74 -10.59 4.84
CA ARG A 223 -18.37 -9.52 4.06
C ARG A 223 -17.90 -9.53 2.60
N HIS A 224 -16.61 -9.77 2.37
CA HIS A 224 -16.05 -9.87 1.02
C HIS A 224 -16.62 -11.08 0.25
N THR A 225 -16.58 -12.26 0.87
CA THR A 225 -17.11 -13.51 0.29
C THR A 225 -18.59 -13.38 -0.04
N LYS A 226 -19.39 -12.78 0.84
CA LYS A 226 -20.82 -12.54 0.59
C LYS A 226 -21.05 -11.67 -0.65
N LYS A 227 -20.29 -10.57 -0.79
CA LYS A 227 -20.38 -9.69 -1.97
C LYS A 227 -20.05 -10.42 -3.26
N GLN A 228 -19.01 -11.27 -3.26
CA GLN A 228 -18.65 -12.08 -4.43
C GLN A 228 -19.78 -13.05 -4.81
N VAL A 229 -20.32 -13.78 -3.84
CA VAL A 229 -21.45 -14.71 -4.06
C VAL A 229 -22.69 -13.99 -4.60
N ASP A 230 -23.00 -12.80 -4.07
CA ASP A 230 -24.16 -12.01 -4.52
C ASP A 230 -23.94 -11.47 -5.95
N ALA A 231 -22.70 -11.08 -6.30
CA ALA A 231 -22.35 -10.64 -7.66
C ALA A 231 -22.40 -11.78 -8.68
N GLU A 232 -21.93 -12.97 -8.33
CA GLU A 232 -22.01 -14.17 -9.17
C GLU A 232 -23.47 -14.55 -9.47
N LYS A 233 -24.33 -14.52 -8.44
CA LYS A 233 -25.78 -14.75 -8.62
C LYS A 233 -26.42 -13.72 -9.53
N ALA A 234 -26.08 -12.44 -9.36
CA ALA A 234 -26.60 -11.38 -10.22
C ALA A 234 -26.16 -11.56 -11.69
N ALA A 235 -24.90 -11.94 -11.92
CA ALA A 235 -24.39 -12.23 -13.26
C ALA A 235 -25.08 -13.45 -13.89
N ALA A 236 -25.29 -14.52 -13.14
CA ALA A 236 -26.03 -15.69 -13.60
C ALA A 236 -27.47 -15.35 -14.00
N ASN A 237 -28.20 -14.63 -13.14
CA ASN A 237 -29.58 -14.20 -13.43
C ASN A 237 -29.66 -13.26 -14.66
N PHE A 238 -28.65 -12.42 -14.86
CA PHE A 238 -28.58 -11.54 -16.03
C PHE A 238 -28.37 -12.33 -17.34
N LEU A 239 -27.53 -13.36 -17.30
CA LEU A 239 -27.33 -14.26 -18.44
C LEU A 239 -28.60 -15.08 -18.76
N GLU A 240 -29.33 -15.54 -17.73
CA GLU A 240 -30.60 -16.26 -17.90
C GLU A 240 -31.71 -15.37 -18.47
N THR A 241 -31.70 -14.07 -18.21
CA THR A 241 -32.70 -13.12 -18.74
C THR A 241 -32.38 -12.60 -20.15
N LEU A 242 -31.19 -12.90 -20.67
CA LEU A 242 -30.77 -12.59 -22.05
C LEU A 242 -30.92 -13.78 -23.02
N GLY A 243 -31.25 -14.97 -22.51
CA GLY A 243 -31.56 -16.19 -23.30
C GLY A 243 -33.06 -16.44 -23.42
#